data_AF-A0AAP3AJX2-F1
#
_entry.id   AF-A0AAP3AJX2-F1
#
_cell.length_a   1.000
_cell.length_b   1.000
_cell.length_c   1.000
_cell.angle_alpha   90.00
_cell.angle_beta   90.00
_cell.angle_gamma   90.00
#
_symmetry.space_group_name_H-M   'P 1'
#
loop_
_entity.id
_entity.type
_entity.pdbx_description
1 polymer ?
#
loop_
_entity_poly.entity_id
_entity_poly.type
_entity_poly.pdbx_seq_one_letter_code
_entity_poly.pdbx_strand_id
1 'polypeptide(L)'
;MNSKKADDLIVKQSDFLGFQKIKTDKTIENYKKAIKTNAIQILKNKTELESKHKQIIELKNKIESLKKEVFIFKSKNSALLTNENVFAVEKKKYLESVENTLKKSILQESIKIPNLQNLNDTERKRIMIEIIEKTTKANQIPISAVEEIFEDSSKTTNLFKLLNIRNQKEEFISNNIKDIKEEHDKITNELSGKKIEV
;
A
#
# COMPACT_ATOMS: atom_id res chain seq x y z
N MET A 1 26.75 38.79 -23.99
CA MET A 1 27.05 40.02 -23.23
C MET A 1 26.51 41.19 -24.02
N ASN A 2 25.68 42.04 -23.43
CA ASN A 2 25.26 43.29 -24.09
C ASN A 2 26.48 44.20 -24.21
N SER A 3 26.72 44.77 -25.40
CA SER A 3 27.89 45.63 -25.70
C SER A 3 28.10 46.76 -24.70
N LYS A 4 27.00 47.32 -24.16
CA LYS A 4 27.02 48.37 -23.13
C LYS A 4 27.80 48.01 -21.84
N LYS A 5 27.92 46.73 -21.47
CA LYS A 5 28.69 46.31 -20.27
C LYS A 5 30.21 46.23 -20.50
N ALA A 6 30.67 46.19 -21.76
CA ALA A 6 32.09 46.13 -22.06
C ALA A 6 32.73 47.53 -21.99
N ASP A 7 32.00 48.56 -22.43
CA ASP A 7 32.44 49.95 -22.35
C ASP A 7 32.62 50.42 -20.91
N ASP A 8 31.83 49.90 -19.97
CA ASP A 8 31.93 50.16 -18.51
C ASP A 8 33.26 49.68 -17.89
N LEU A 9 33.97 48.77 -18.57
CA LEU A 9 35.26 48.24 -18.09
C LEU A 9 36.45 49.16 -18.44
N ILE A 10 36.25 50.11 -19.37
CA ILE A 10 37.28 51.02 -19.86
C ILE A 10 37.37 52.24 -18.93
N VAL A 11 38.53 52.41 -18.27
CA VAL A 11 38.76 53.53 -17.35
C VAL A 11 39.44 54.67 -18.10
N LYS A 12 38.78 55.83 -18.18
CA LYS A 12 39.34 57.08 -18.73
C LYS A 12 39.66 58.06 -17.60
N GLN A 13 40.80 58.74 -17.66
CA GLN A 13 41.19 59.79 -16.72
C GLN A 13 41.79 60.96 -17.50
N SER A 14 41.47 62.19 -17.09
CA SER A 14 42.05 63.39 -17.68
C SER A 14 43.53 63.53 -17.30
N ASP A 15 44.37 63.92 -18.27
CA ASP A 15 45.75 64.30 -18.00
C ASP A 15 45.85 65.74 -17.47
N PHE A 16 47.08 66.20 -17.19
CA PHE A 16 47.34 67.54 -16.65
C PHE A 16 46.79 68.68 -17.53
N LEU A 17 46.58 68.43 -18.82
CA LEU A 17 46.04 69.39 -19.78
C LEU A 17 44.52 69.21 -20.02
N GLY A 18 43.87 68.30 -19.28
CA GLY A 18 42.43 68.04 -19.38
C GLY A 18 42.02 67.02 -20.44
N PHE A 19 42.95 66.44 -21.22
CA PHE A 19 42.61 65.44 -22.23
C PHE A 19 42.30 64.08 -21.59
N GLN A 20 41.17 63.47 -21.95
CA GLN A 20 40.85 62.11 -21.50
C GLN A 20 41.79 61.08 -22.13
N LYS A 21 42.55 60.37 -21.30
CA LYS A 21 43.36 59.23 -21.70
C LYS A 21 42.88 57.96 -21.01
N ILE A 22 42.96 56.83 -21.72
CA ILE A 22 42.63 55.52 -21.15
C ILE A 22 43.73 55.12 -20.17
N LYS A 23 43.33 54.70 -18.96
CA LYS A 23 44.20 54.08 -17.98
C LYS A 23 44.33 52.60 -18.33
N THR A 24 45.32 52.29 -19.16
CA THR A 24 45.53 50.95 -19.72
C THR A 24 45.60 49.86 -18.65
N ASP A 25 46.42 50.04 -17.60
CA ASP A 25 46.59 49.03 -16.54
C ASP A 25 45.28 48.72 -15.79
N LYS A 26 44.54 49.77 -15.40
CA LYS A 26 43.24 49.63 -14.70
C LYS A 26 42.20 48.98 -15.60
N THR A 27 42.19 49.35 -16.88
CA THR A 27 41.29 48.76 -17.87
C THR A 27 41.59 47.27 -18.06
N ILE A 28 42.87 46.89 -18.21
CA ILE A 28 43.30 45.50 -18.29
C ILE A 28 42.90 44.72 -17.04
N GLU A 29 43.08 45.29 -15.84
CA GLU A 29 42.68 44.65 -14.58
C GLU A 29 41.17 44.40 -14.52
N ASN A 30 40.36 45.38 -14.93
CA ASN A 30 38.90 45.25 -14.99
C ASN A 30 38.46 44.13 -15.93
N TYR A 31 39.04 44.07 -17.14
CA TYR A 31 38.77 42.99 -18.09
C TYR A 31 39.20 41.63 -17.53
N LYS A 32 40.35 41.52 -16.88
CA LYS A 32 40.80 40.28 -16.21
C LYS A 32 39.80 39.81 -15.15
N LYS A 33 39.27 40.72 -14.33
CA LYS A 33 38.24 40.40 -13.32
C LYS A 33 36.94 39.92 -13.99
N ALA A 34 36.44 40.64 -14.99
CA ALA A 34 35.23 40.28 -15.71
C ALA A 34 35.34 38.90 -16.39
N ILE A 35 36.48 38.60 -17.02
CA ILE A 35 36.75 37.30 -17.64
C ILE A 35 36.73 36.18 -16.59
N LYS A 36 37.38 36.38 -15.42
CA LYS A 36 37.35 35.40 -14.33
C LYS A 36 35.94 35.14 -13.83
N THR A 37 35.15 36.20 -13.60
CA THR A 37 33.75 36.07 -13.16
C THR A 37 32.91 35.31 -14.19
N ASN A 38 33.08 35.63 -15.48
CA ASN A 38 32.38 34.93 -16.56
C ASN A 38 32.78 33.45 -16.63
N ALA A 39 34.07 33.12 -16.45
CA ALA A 39 34.53 31.73 -16.44
C ALA A 39 33.88 30.92 -15.31
N ILE A 40 33.77 31.49 -14.11
CA ILE A 40 33.08 30.86 -12.97
C ILE A 40 31.58 30.66 -13.30
N GLN A 41 30.92 31.67 -13.86
CA GLN A 41 29.51 31.58 -14.22
C GLN A 41 29.27 30.51 -15.30
N ILE A 42 30.14 30.41 -16.30
CA ILE A 42 30.07 29.38 -17.35
C ILE A 42 30.21 28.00 -16.74
N LEU A 43 31.16 27.81 -15.80
CA LEU A 43 31.33 26.54 -15.11
C LEU A 43 30.07 26.16 -14.31
N LYS A 44 29.48 27.10 -13.58
CA LYS A 44 28.22 26.89 -12.83
C LYS A 44 27.05 26.54 -13.76
N ASN A 45 26.91 27.25 -14.87
CA ASN A 45 25.85 26.98 -15.85
C ASN A 45 26.04 25.59 -16.49
N LYS A 46 27.27 25.15 -16.72
CA LYS A 46 27.58 23.82 -17.24
C LYS A 46 27.14 22.72 -16.26
N THR A 47 27.50 22.84 -14.98
CA THR A 47 27.10 21.84 -13.98
C THR A 47 25.59 21.80 -13.77
N GLU A 48 24.92 22.95 -13.80
CA GLU A 48 23.46 23.00 -13.74
C GLU A 48 22.80 22.35 -14.97
N LEU A 49 23.36 22.59 -16.16
CA LEU A 49 22.87 21.97 -17.40
C LEU A 49 23.01 20.44 -17.37
N GLU A 50 24.16 19.93 -16.93
CA GLU A 50 24.38 18.48 -16.77
C GLU A 50 23.39 17.87 -15.76
N SER A 51 23.14 18.55 -14.64
CA SER A 51 22.14 18.11 -13.64
C SER A 51 20.73 18.06 -14.22
N LYS A 52 20.29 19.12 -14.92
CA LYS A 52 18.97 19.15 -15.58
C LYS A 52 18.85 18.08 -16.66
N HIS A 53 19.92 17.84 -17.42
CA HIS A 53 19.93 16.78 -18.42
C HIS A 53 19.71 15.39 -17.80
N LYS A 54 20.38 15.10 -16.67
CA LYS A 54 20.15 13.84 -15.92
C LYS A 54 18.70 13.71 -15.45
N GLN A 55 18.11 14.78 -14.91
CA GLN A 55 16.71 14.78 -14.49
C GLN A 55 15.76 14.51 -15.66
N ILE A 56 16.03 15.08 -16.84
CA ILE A 56 15.22 14.83 -18.05
C ILE A 56 15.28 13.35 -18.47
N ILE A 57 16.46 12.73 -18.43
CA ILE A 57 16.60 11.29 -18.75
C ILE A 57 15.81 10.44 -17.75
N GLU A 58 15.93 10.72 -16.46
CA GLU A 58 15.19 9.98 -15.43
C GLU A 58 13.66 10.11 -15.60
N LEU A 59 13.18 11.33 -15.85
CA LEU A 59 11.76 11.59 -16.11
C LEU A 59 11.28 10.86 -17.37
N LYS A 60 12.07 10.86 -18.44
CA LYS A 60 11.75 10.14 -19.68
C LYS A 60 11.60 8.64 -19.44
N ASN A 61 12.50 8.04 -18.66
CA ASN A 61 12.44 6.62 -18.30
C ASN A 61 11.19 6.32 -17.45
N LYS A 62 10.85 7.17 -16.47
CA LYS A 62 9.62 7.04 -15.68
C LYS A 62 8.37 7.12 -16.56
N ILE A 63 8.32 8.07 -17.50
CA ILE A 63 7.21 8.20 -18.46
C ILE A 63 7.07 6.94 -19.31
N GLU A 64 8.17 6.34 -19.76
CA GLU A 64 8.11 5.11 -20.55
C GLU A 64 7.59 3.92 -19.73
N SER A 65 8.02 3.76 -18.48
CA SER A 65 7.49 2.75 -17.56
C SER A 65 5.99 2.92 -17.35
N LEU A 66 5.55 4.14 -17.02
CA LEU A 66 4.14 4.45 -16.81
C LEU A 66 3.30 4.18 -18.06
N LYS A 67 3.81 4.49 -19.26
CA LYS A 67 3.11 4.16 -20.52
C LYS A 67 2.93 2.65 -20.69
N LYS A 68 3.94 1.85 -20.35
CA LYS A 68 3.84 0.37 -20.41
C LYS A 68 2.80 -0.14 -19.41
N GLU A 69 2.79 0.37 -18.19
CA GLU A 69 1.79 0.02 -17.17
C GLU A 69 0.37 0.38 -17.61
N VAL A 70 0.16 1.60 -18.12
CA VAL A 70 -1.14 2.05 -18.66
C VAL A 70 -1.60 1.15 -19.80
N PHE A 71 -0.69 0.74 -20.71
CA PHE A 71 -1.02 -0.19 -21.78
C PHE A 71 -1.46 -1.56 -21.24
N ILE A 72 -0.75 -2.10 -20.25
CA ILE A 72 -1.11 -3.36 -19.60
C ILE A 72 -2.49 -3.24 -18.94
N PHE A 73 -2.76 -2.17 -18.21
CA PHE A 73 -4.08 -1.95 -17.59
C PHE A 73 -5.20 -1.83 -18.64
N LYS A 74 -4.95 -1.11 -19.74
CA LYS A 74 -5.91 -1.01 -20.84
C LYS A 74 -6.22 -2.38 -21.45
N SER A 75 -5.18 -3.20 -21.69
CA SER A 75 -5.34 -4.55 -22.21
C SER A 75 -6.12 -5.45 -21.25
N LYS A 76 -5.79 -5.43 -19.96
CA LYS A 76 -6.51 -6.17 -18.91
C LYS A 76 -7.98 -5.75 -18.83
N ASN A 77 -8.26 -4.44 -18.80
CA ASN A 77 -9.64 -3.94 -18.75
C ASN A 77 -10.41 -4.32 -20.01
N SER A 78 -9.78 -4.26 -21.18
CA SER A 78 -10.40 -4.73 -22.42
C SER A 78 -10.74 -6.22 -22.34
N ALA A 79 -9.82 -7.06 -21.84
CA ALA A 79 -10.06 -8.49 -21.68
C ALA A 79 -11.19 -8.78 -20.67
N LEU A 80 -11.22 -8.08 -19.53
CA LEU A 80 -12.29 -8.19 -18.52
C LEU A 80 -13.68 -7.83 -19.09
N LEU A 81 -13.75 -6.86 -20.01
CA LEU A 81 -15.02 -6.42 -20.59
C LEU A 81 -15.46 -7.25 -21.80
N THR A 82 -14.55 -7.98 -22.45
CA THR A 82 -14.84 -8.68 -23.72
C THR A 82 -14.79 -10.21 -23.61
N ASN A 83 -14.08 -10.76 -22.63
CA ASN A 83 -13.91 -12.19 -22.46
C ASN A 83 -14.54 -12.66 -21.15
N GLU A 84 -15.65 -13.39 -21.27
CA GLU A 84 -16.44 -13.90 -20.15
C GLU A 84 -15.64 -14.85 -19.23
N ASN A 85 -14.80 -15.73 -19.80
CA ASN A 85 -13.99 -16.65 -19.00
C ASN A 85 -12.95 -15.91 -18.14
N VAL A 86 -12.31 -14.88 -18.73
CA VAL A 86 -11.36 -14.02 -18.00
C VAL A 86 -12.07 -13.24 -16.90
N PHE A 87 -13.25 -12.69 -17.20
CA PHE A 87 -14.07 -12.01 -16.20
C PHE A 87 -14.46 -12.93 -15.05
N ALA A 88 -14.97 -14.14 -15.32
CA ALA A 88 -15.39 -15.08 -14.30
C ALA A 88 -14.24 -15.51 -13.37
N VAL A 89 -13.05 -15.77 -13.93
CA VAL A 89 -11.85 -16.14 -13.14
C VAL A 89 -11.42 -15.00 -12.24
N GLU A 90 -11.36 -13.76 -12.75
CA GLU A 90 -10.95 -12.61 -11.93
C GLU A 90 -12.00 -12.19 -10.92
N LYS A 91 -13.29 -12.30 -11.28
CA LYS A 91 -14.40 -12.10 -10.34
C LYS A 91 -14.31 -13.06 -9.17
N LYS A 92 -14.05 -14.35 -9.44
CA LYS A 92 -13.87 -15.37 -8.39
C LYS A 92 -12.72 -15.01 -7.45
N LYS A 93 -11.55 -14.66 -8.00
CA LYS A 93 -10.39 -14.25 -7.19
C LYS A 93 -10.68 -13.03 -6.33
N TYR A 94 -11.39 -12.04 -6.89
CA TYR A 94 -11.79 -10.86 -6.16
C TYR A 94 -12.70 -11.20 -4.98
N LEU A 95 -13.77 -11.99 -5.20
CA LEU A 95 -14.69 -12.39 -4.14
C LEU A 95 -14.01 -13.23 -3.06
N GLU A 96 -13.08 -14.11 -3.43
CA GLU A 96 -12.29 -14.89 -2.47
C GLU A 96 -11.40 -13.98 -1.59
N SER A 97 -10.82 -12.93 -2.15
CA SER A 97 -10.06 -11.93 -1.39
C SER A 97 -10.94 -11.14 -0.43
N VAL A 98 -12.14 -10.73 -0.88
CA VAL A 98 -13.14 -10.06 -0.02
C VAL A 98 -13.57 -10.98 1.12
N GLU A 99 -13.88 -12.25 0.83
CA GLU A 99 -14.25 -13.26 1.83
C GLU A 99 -13.14 -13.41 2.88
N ASN A 100 -11.88 -13.53 2.45
CA ASN A 100 -10.74 -13.64 3.37
C ASN A 100 -10.54 -12.39 4.24
N THR A 101 -10.82 -11.21 3.69
CA THR A 101 -10.75 -9.95 4.42
C THR A 101 -11.85 -9.88 5.49
N LEU A 102 -13.08 -10.25 5.13
CA LEU A 102 -14.20 -10.36 6.08
C LEU A 102 -13.90 -11.37 7.19
N LYS A 103 -13.39 -12.56 6.86
CA LYS A 103 -13.00 -13.58 7.86
C LYS A 103 -12.01 -13.02 8.88
N LYS A 104 -10.96 -12.34 8.42
CA LYS A 104 -9.94 -11.73 9.30
C LYS A 104 -10.54 -10.66 10.21
N SER A 105 -11.34 -9.76 9.65
CA SER A 105 -11.97 -8.71 10.45
C SER A 105 -12.96 -9.26 11.48
N ILE A 106 -13.77 -10.26 11.11
CA ILE A 106 -14.70 -10.93 12.02
C ILE A 106 -13.95 -11.57 13.18
N LEU A 107 -12.88 -12.34 12.89
CA LEU A 107 -12.06 -12.95 13.92
C LEU A 107 -11.43 -11.90 14.84
N GLN A 108 -10.89 -10.83 14.28
CA GLN A 108 -10.23 -9.77 15.06
C GLN A 108 -11.21 -9.05 15.99
N GLU A 109 -12.41 -8.71 15.51
CA GLU A 109 -13.42 -8.02 16.31
C GLU A 109 -14.08 -8.96 17.31
N SER A 110 -14.30 -10.24 16.96
CA SER A 110 -14.89 -11.22 17.87
C SER A 110 -14.09 -11.42 19.17
N ILE A 111 -12.76 -11.31 19.10
CA ILE A 111 -11.87 -11.42 20.27
C ILE A 111 -12.03 -10.21 21.22
N LYS A 112 -12.39 -9.05 20.68
CA LYS A 112 -12.56 -7.81 21.46
C LYS A 112 -13.90 -7.74 22.17
N ILE A 113 -14.91 -8.50 21.73
CA ILE A 113 -16.27 -8.41 22.25
C ILE A 113 -16.43 -9.35 23.45
N PRO A 114 -16.60 -8.81 24.68
CA PRO A 114 -16.85 -9.64 25.85
C PRO A 114 -18.23 -10.31 25.74
N ASN A 115 -18.35 -11.54 26.25
CA ASN A 115 -19.61 -12.29 26.32
C ASN A 115 -20.35 -12.49 24.98
N LEU A 116 -19.64 -12.49 23.85
CA LEU A 116 -20.18 -12.68 22.50
C LEU A 116 -21.07 -13.93 22.35
N GLN A 117 -20.83 -14.98 23.16
CA GLN A 117 -21.62 -16.22 23.21
C GLN A 117 -23.01 -16.06 23.82
N ASN A 118 -23.18 -15.11 24.75
CA ASN A 118 -24.44 -14.91 25.48
C ASN A 118 -25.40 -14.00 24.72
N LEU A 119 -24.97 -13.46 23.59
CA LEU A 119 -25.78 -12.58 22.77
C LEU A 119 -26.86 -13.36 22.04
N ASN A 120 -28.04 -12.74 21.91
CA ASN A 120 -29.11 -13.30 21.11
C ASN A 120 -28.82 -13.19 19.60
N ASP A 121 -29.59 -13.88 18.77
CA ASP A 121 -29.40 -13.86 17.30
C ASP A 121 -29.47 -12.45 16.69
N THR A 122 -30.33 -11.59 17.23
CA THR A 122 -30.51 -10.21 16.74
C THR A 122 -29.29 -9.34 17.05
N GLU A 123 -28.73 -9.46 18.25
CA GLU A 123 -27.52 -8.77 18.68
C GLU A 123 -26.30 -9.23 17.88
N ARG A 124 -26.18 -10.54 17.64
CA ARG A 124 -25.12 -11.11 16.81
C ARG A 124 -25.19 -10.61 15.36
N LYS A 125 -26.40 -10.56 14.78
CA LYS A 125 -26.60 -9.98 13.45
C LYS A 125 -26.19 -8.51 13.39
N ARG A 126 -26.57 -7.71 14.40
CA ARG A 126 -26.17 -6.30 14.47
C ARG A 126 -24.66 -6.13 14.52
N ILE A 127 -23.97 -6.92 15.34
CA ILE A 127 -22.50 -6.91 15.44
C ILE A 127 -21.86 -7.33 14.11
N MET A 128 -22.38 -8.37 13.46
CA MET A 128 -21.90 -8.79 12.15
C MET A 128 -22.00 -7.65 11.13
N ILE A 129 -23.15 -6.98 11.07
CA ILE A 129 -23.38 -5.84 10.18
C ILE A 129 -22.38 -4.72 10.48
N GLU A 130 -22.16 -4.39 11.75
CA GLU A 130 -21.20 -3.34 12.14
C GLU A 130 -19.76 -3.67 11.70
N ILE A 131 -19.32 -4.93 11.87
CA ILE A 131 -18.00 -5.40 11.45
C ILE A 131 -17.88 -5.33 9.92
N ILE A 132 -18.91 -5.76 9.19
CA ILE A 132 -18.95 -5.72 7.73
C ILE A 132 -18.89 -4.27 7.25
N GLU A 133 -19.70 -3.36 7.79
CA GLU A 133 -19.69 -1.96 7.41
C GLU A 133 -18.33 -1.30 7.64
N LYS A 134 -17.73 -1.53 8.82
CA LYS A 134 -16.39 -1.03 9.14
C LYS A 134 -15.35 -1.57 8.16
N THR A 135 -15.37 -2.88 7.89
CA THR A 135 -14.43 -3.54 6.98
C THR A 135 -14.59 -3.06 5.55
N THR A 136 -15.83 -2.88 5.11
CA THR A 136 -16.18 -2.44 3.76
C THR A 136 -15.74 -1.00 3.52
N LYS A 137 -16.00 -0.09 4.47
CA LYS A 137 -15.54 1.30 4.40
C LYS A 137 -14.02 1.42 4.44
N ALA A 138 -13.36 0.67 5.33
CA ALA A 138 -11.90 0.72 5.47
C ALA A 138 -11.16 0.20 4.23
N ASN A 139 -11.70 -0.82 3.56
CA ASN A 139 -11.07 -1.46 2.40
C ASN A 139 -11.66 -1.02 1.05
N GLN A 140 -12.58 -0.04 1.04
CA GLN A 140 -13.28 0.44 -0.16
C GLN A 140 -13.93 -0.70 -0.97
N ILE A 141 -14.49 -1.69 -0.26
CA ILE A 141 -15.18 -2.81 -0.88
C ILE A 141 -16.59 -2.32 -1.27
N PRO A 142 -17.09 -2.61 -2.48
CA PRO A 142 -18.49 -2.34 -2.83
C PRO A 142 -19.44 -3.27 -2.06
N ILE A 143 -20.57 -2.74 -1.59
CA ILE A 143 -21.59 -3.53 -0.88
C ILE A 143 -22.09 -4.69 -1.74
N SER A 144 -22.21 -4.50 -3.06
CA SER A 144 -22.60 -5.55 -4.02
C SER A 144 -21.71 -6.79 -3.98
N ALA A 145 -20.40 -6.62 -3.73
CA ALA A 145 -19.48 -7.75 -3.60
C ALA A 145 -19.71 -8.54 -2.29
N VAL A 146 -20.11 -7.84 -1.24
CA VAL A 146 -20.49 -8.45 0.02
C VAL A 146 -21.82 -9.18 -0.15
N GLU A 147 -22.83 -8.56 -0.76
CA GLU A 147 -24.12 -9.19 -1.06
C GLU A 147 -23.94 -10.51 -1.80
N GLU A 148 -23.11 -10.54 -2.85
CA GLU A 148 -22.82 -11.76 -3.62
C GLU A 148 -22.15 -12.87 -2.78
N ILE A 149 -21.33 -12.53 -1.79
CA ILE A 149 -20.77 -13.53 -0.86
C ILE A 149 -21.86 -14.09 0.04
N PHE A 150 -22.79 -13.24 0.48
CA PHE A 150 -23.85 -13.61 1.40
C PHE A 150 -25.04 -14.34 0.74
N GLU A 151 -25.17 -14.26 -0.59
CA GLU A 151 -26.09 -15.09 -1.38
C GLU A 151 -25.79 -16.59 -1.21
N ASP A 152 -24.52 -16.97 -1.03
CA ASP A 152 -24.13 -18.34 -0.74
C ASP A 152 -24.38 -18.67 0.74
N SER A 153 -25.44 -19.45 1.00
CA SER A 153 -25.83 -19.86 2.35
C SER A 153 -24.72 -20.58 3.11
N SER A 154 -23.83 -21.30 2.42
CA SER A 154 -22.71 -22.00 3.05
C SER A 154 -21.65 -21.02 3.55
N LYS A 155 -21.31 -20.01 2.74
CA LYS A 155 -20.36 -18.95 3.10
C LYS A 155 -20.91 -18.08 4.21
N THR A 156 -22.17 -17.67 4.12
CA THR A 156 -22.86 -16.93 5.16
C THR A 156 -22.78 -17.67 6.49
N THR A 157 -23.15 -18.95 6.51
CA THR A 157 -23.09 -19.78 7.72
C THR A 157 -21.66 -19.86 8.27
N ASN A 158 -20.67 -20.04 7.40
CA ASN A 158 -19.27 -20.10 7.81
C ASN A 158 -18.78 -18.78 8.41
N LEU A 159 -19.13 -17.64 7.83
CA LEU A 159 -18.79 -16.32 8.37
C LEU A 159 -19.44 -16.09 9.74
N PHE A 160 -20.73 -16.43 9.91
CA PHE A 160 -21.41 -16.32 11.20
C PHE A 160 -20.84 -17.27 12.26
N LYS A 161 -20.36 -18.46 11.88
CA LYS A 161 -19.63 -19.36 12.80
C LYS A 161 -18.36 -18.72 13.37
N LEU A 162 -17.70 -17.83 12.63
CA LEU A 162 -16.50 -17.13 13.11
C LEU A 162 -16.79 -16.12 14.23
N LEU A 163 -18.04 -15.69 14.40
CA LEU A 163 -18.45 -14.93 15.59
C LEU A 163 -18.68 -15.83 16.81
N ASN A 164 -18.69 -17.16 16.65
CA ASN A 164 -19.00 -18.12 17.71
C ASN A 164 -17.80 -19.03 18.08
N ILE A 165 -16.60 -18.44 18.18
CA ILE A 165 -15.30 -19.13 18.28
C ILE A 165 -15.22 -20.17 19.42
N ARG A 166 -15.93 -19.99 20.54
CA ARG A 166 -15.76 -20.89 21.71
C ARG A 166 -16.60 -22.16 21.64
N ASN A 167 -17.77 -22.16 20.99
CA ASN A 167 -18.57 -23.38 20.84
C ASN A 167 -17.81 -24.48 20.09
N GLN A 168 -16.94 -24.13 19.14
CA GLN A 168 -16.10 -25.11 18.43
C GLN A 168 -14.99 -25.71 19.33
N LYS A 169 -14.41 -24.90 20.23
CA LYS A 169 -13.44 -25.39 21.22
C LYS A 169 -14.13 -26.23 22.29
N GLU A 170 -15.32 -25.84 22.74
CA GLU A 170 -16.08 -26.56 23.77
C GLU A 170 -16.65 -27.88 23.26
N GLU A 171 -17.13 -27.97 22.00
CA GLU A 171 -17.48 -29.25 21.36
C GLU A 171 -16.27 -30.18 21.22
N PHE A 172 -15.13 -29.66 20.75
CA PHE A 172 -13.91 -30.45 20.60
C PHE A 172 -13.38 -30.94 21.96
N ILE A 173 -13.35 -30.09 22.98
CA ILE A 173 -12.88 -30.45 24.32
C ILE A 173 -13.88 -31.41 25.01
N SER A 174 -15.18 -31.16 24.90
CA SER A 174 -16.20 -32.01 25.53
C SER A 174 -16.29 -33.41 24.92
N ASN A 175 -16.14 -33.53 23.60
CA ASN A 175 -16.12 -34.84 22.93
C ASN A 175 -14.86 -35.63 23.33
N ASN A 176 -13.68 -34.99 23.30
CA ASN A 176 -12.45 -35.66 23.73
C ASN A 176 -12.44 -36.03 25.22
N ILE A 177 -13.05 -35.23 26.11
CA ILE A 177 -13.17 -35.57 27.54
C ILE A 177 -14.15 -36.73 27.76
N LYS A 178 -15.23 -36.83 26.97
CA LYS A 178 -16.15 -37.98 27.03
C LYS A 178 -15.45 -39.27 26.62
N ASP A 179 -14.68 -39.23 25.54
CA ASP A 179 -13.92 -40.39 25.04
C ASP A 179 -12.90 -40.86 26.09
N ILE A 180 -12.18 -39.93 26.74
CA ILE A 180 -11.23 -40.24 27.82
C ILE A 180 -11.95 -40.84 29.04
N LYS A 181 -13.13 -40.34 29.40
CA LYS A 181 -13.92 -40.88 30.53
C LYS A 181 -14.42 -42.29 30.24
N GLU A 182 -14.93 -42.54 29.03
CA GLU A 182 -15.38 -43.89 28.63
C GLU A 182 -14.23 -44.90 28.63
N GLU A 183 -13.03 -44.49 28.21
CA GLU A 183 -11.83 -45.34 28.25
C GLU A 183 -11.37 -45.59 29.69
N HIS A 184 -11.38 -44.57 30.54
CA HIS A 184 -11.07 -44.70 31.97
C HIS A 184 -12.07 -45.61 32.72
N ASP A 185 -13.37 -45.50 32.42
CA ASP A 185 -14.42 -46.32 33.02
C ASP A 185 -14.34 -47.79 32.57
N LYS A 186 -13.91 -48.05 31.32
CA LYS A 186 -13.59 -49.42 30.87
C LYS A 186 -12.42 -50.02 31.64
N ILE A 187 -11.32 -49.27 31.77
CA ILE A 187 -10.10 -49.74 32.46
C ILE A 187 -10.38 -50.01 33.96
N THR A 188 -11.14 -49.14 34.61
CA THR A 188 -11.48 -49.31 36.03
C THR A 188 -12.45 -50.48 36.29
N ASN A 189 -13.36 -50.76 35.37
CA ASN A 189 -14.23 -51.94 35.45
C ASN A 189 -13.48 -53.26 35.19
N GLU A 190 -12.49 -53.28 34.28
CA GLU A 190 -11.63 -54.45 34.07
C GLU A 190 -10.73 -54.75 35.28
N LEU A 191 -10.26 -53.70 35.98
CA LEU A 191 -9.44 -53.82 37.18
C LEU A 191 -10.26 -54.24 38.42
N SER A 192 -11.54 -53.85 38.51
CA SER A 192 -12.41 -54.26 39.62
C SER A 192 -12.91 -55.70 39.45
N GLY A 193 -13.13 -56.16 38.21
CA GLY A 193 -13.53 -57.53 37.89
C GLY A 193 -12.41 -58.58 38.06
N LYS A 194 -11.15 -58.16 38.25
CA LYS A 194 -10.00 -59.05 38.44
C LYS A 194 -9.63 -59.36 39.90
N LYS A 195 -10.40 -58.86 40.88
CA LYS A 195 -10.27 -59.31 42.27
C LYS A 195 -11.32 -60.39 42.57
N ILE A 196 -10.92 -61.65 42.41
CA ILE A 196 -11.12 -62.79 43.31
C ILE A 196 -10.58 -64.00 42.54
N GLU A 197 -9.41 -64.48 42.94
CA GLU A 197 -9.05 -65.90 42.96
C GLU A 197 -7.62 -66.01 43.52
N VAL A 198 -7.54 -66.10 44.85
CA VAL A 198 -6.51 -66.86 45.56
C VAL A 198 -7.24 -67.64 46.66
#